data_AF-C6LDM0-F1
#
_entry.id   AF-C6LDM0-F1
#
_cell.length_a   1.000
_cell.length_b   1.000
_cell.length_c   1.000
_cell.angle_alpha   90.00
_cell.angle_beta   90.00
_cell.angle_gamma   90.00
#
_symmetry.space_group_name_H-M   'P 1'
#
loop_
_entity.id
_entity.type
_entity.pdbx_description
1 polymer ?
#
loop_
_entity_poly.entity_id
_entity_poly.type
_entity_poly.pdbx_seq_one_letter_code
_entity_poly.pdbx_strand_id
1 'polypeptide(L)'
;MKAKKTHLPVYGVGPLYGVVIIGLTVLWIVSSAHNRIPVIRYKGASVIMLIAGICLIICGIYLWYAAVIRGKIDDGILNNHLVTDGIYAKVRNPIYSAFLFACTGALLIYGNILLLFLPFFYWGF
;
A
#
# COMPACT_ATOMS: atom_id res chain seq x y z
N MET A 1 24.90 -9.08 -22.96
CA MET A 1 24.69 -7.61 -22.88
C MET A 1 23.20 -7.32 -22.72
N LYS A 2 22.74 -6.77 -21.59
CA LYS A 2 21.35 -6.29 -21.48
C LYS A 2 21.23 -5.00 -22.30
N ALA A 3 20.34 -4.98 -23.28
CA ALA A 3 20.06 -3.78 -24.08
C ALA A 3 19.61 -2.63 -23.17
N LYS A 4 20.28 -1.47 -23.29
CA LYS A 4 19.99 -0.25 -22.53
C LYS A 4 18.61 0.25 -22.97
N LYS A 5 17.58 0.11 -22.11
CA LYS A 5 16.24 0.62 -22.39
C LYS A 5 16.32 2.15 -22.50
N THR A 6 15.94 2.70 -23.65
CA THR A 6 15.97 4.13 -23.97
C THR A 6 14.78 4.92 -23.39
N HIS A 7 13.78 4.24 -22.85
CA HIS A 7 12.59 4.82 -22.26
C HIS A 7 12.27 4.16 -20.91
N LEU A 8 11.72 4.96 -20.00
CA LEU A 8 11.12 4.48 -18.76
C LEU A 8 9.95 3.54 -19.10
N PRO A 9 9.83 2.40 -18.41
CA PRO A 9 8.71 1.49 -18.63
C PRO A 9 7.40 2.17 -18.25
N VAL A 10 6.47 2.25 -19.21
CA VAL A 10 5.15 2.88 -19.06
C VAL A 10 4.35 2.22 -17.93
N TYR A 11 4.49 0.91 -17.75
CA TYR A 11 4.02 0.17 -16.59
C TYR A 11 5.22 -0.32 -15.78
N GLY A 12 5.54 0.41 -14.72
CA GLY A 12 6.47 -0.07 -13.68
C GLY A 12 5.87 -1.23 -12.88
N VAL A 13 6.60 -1.75 -11.90
CA VAL A 13 6.11 -2.80 -10.99
C VAL A 13 5.04 -2.29 -10.00
N GLY A 14 4.76 -0.98 -9.97
CA GLY A 14 3.87 -0.33 -9.00
C GLY A 14 2.40 -0.72 -9.10
N PRO A 15 1.76 -0.65 -10.29
CA PRO A 15 0.39 -1.13 -10.46
C PRO A 15 0.23 -2.61 -10.10
N LEU A 16 1.20 -3.46 -10.47
CA LEU A 16 1.19 -4.88 -10.12
C LEU A 16 1.28 -5.07 -8.60
N TYR A 17 2.20 -4.36 -7.92
CA TYR A 17 2.33 -4.38 -6.46
C TYR A 17 1.00 -4.03 -5.78
N GLY A 18 0.38 -2.90 -6.16
CA GLY A 18 -0.89 -2.45 -5.58
C GLY A 18 -1.99 -3.50 -5.71
N VAL A 19 -2.17 -4.07 -6.92
CA VAL A 19 -3.17 -5.12 -7.17
C VAL A 19 -2.90 -6.35 -6.31
N VAL A 20 -1.64 -6.80 -6.20
CA VAL A 20 -1.27 -7.99 -5.43
C VAL A 20 -1.57 -7.79 -3.94
N ILE A 21 -1.13 -6.68 -3.33
CA ILE A 21 -1.34 -6.49 -1.89
C ILE A 21 -2.80 -6.21 -1.53
N ILE A 22 -3.55 -5.52 -2.40
CA ILE A 22 -5.00 -5.33 -2.23
C ILE A 22 -5.70 -6.69 -2.32
N GLY A 23 -5.39 -7.48 -3.35
CA GLY A 23 -5.96 -8.81 -3.54
C GLY A 23 -5.70 -9.74 -2.36
N LEU A 24 -4.45 -9.77 -1.85
CA LEU A 24 -4.09 -10.51 -0.65
C LEU A 24 -4.86 -10.01 0.57
N THR A 25 -4.93 -8.70 0.80
CA THR A 25 -5.67 -8.12 1.95
C THR A 25 -7.13 -8.57 1.93
N VAL A 26 -7.81 -8.43 0.79
CA VAL A 26 -9.21 -8.82 0.63
C VAL A 26 -9.38 -10.32 0.82
N LEU A 27 -8.54 -11.13 0.19
CA LEU A 27 -8.61 -12.60 0.26
C LEU A 27 -8.48 -13.10 1.71
N TRP A 28 -7.52 -12.57 2.46
CA TRP A 28 -7.30 -12.96 3.85
C TRP A 28 -8.43 -12.49 4.78
N ILE A 29 -8.94 -11.26 4.61
CA ILE A 29 -10.09 -10.77 5.37
C ILE A 29 -11.33 -11.64 5.08
N VAL A 30 -11.62 -11.92 3.81
CA VAL A 30 -12.77 -12.74 3.40
C VAL A 30 -12.64 -14.16 3.92
N SER A 31 -11.45 -14.77 3.82
CA SER A 31 -11.17 -16.10 4.36
C SER A 31 -11.39 -16.15 5.88
N SER A 32 -10.94 -15.12 6.59
CA SER A 32 -11.18 -14.96 8.03
C SER A 32 -12.66 -14.75 8.36
N ALA A 33 -13.40 -14.03 7.52
CA ALA A 33 -14.84 -13.82 7.71
C ALA A 33 -15.67 -15.09 7.49
N HIS A 34 -15.20 -16.01 6.64
CA HIS A 34 -15.80 -17.33 6.41
C HIS A 34 -15.36 -18.39 7.43
N ASN A 35 -14.74 -18.00 8.55
CA ASN A 35 -14.22 -18.88 9.60
C ASN A 35 -13.18 -19.91 9.13
N ARG A 36 -12.56 -19.71 7.95
CA ARG A 36 -11.44 -20.55 7.49
C ARG A 36 -10.14 -20.24 8.23
N ILE A 37 -10.04 -19.03 8.79
CA ILE A 37 -8.94 -18.58 9.64
C ILE A 37 -9.53 -18.23 11.01
N PRO A 38 -8.91 -18.67 12.12
CA PRO A 38 -9.33 -18.27 13.46
C PRO A 38 -9.37 -16.76 13.61
N VAL A 39 -10.41 -16.24 14.27
CA VAL A 39 -10.55 -14.81 14.53
C VAL A 39 -10.06 -14.51 15.94
N ILE A 40 -8.85 -13.97 16.07
CA ILE A 40 -8.27 -13.59 17.36
C ILE A 40 -8.37 -12.08 17.52
N ARG A 41 -9.27 -11.64 18.42
CA ARG A 41 -9.52 -10.22 18.73
C ARG A 41 -9.23 -9.94 20.19
N TYR A 42 -8.47 -8.87 20.47
CA TYR A 42 -8.23 -8.40 21.82
C TYR A 42 -9.07 -7.16 22.12
N LYS A 43 -10.05 -7.27 23.03
CA LYS A 43 -10.99 -6.18 23.35
C LYS A 43 -10.29 -4.91 23.85
N GLY A 44 -9.18 -5.04 24.59
CA GLY A 44 -8.44 -3.87 25.10
C GLY A 44 -7.70 -3.06 24.02
N ALA A 45 -7.38 -3.69 22.88
CA ALA A 45 -6.67 -3.02 21.78
C ALA A 45 -7.59 -2.70 20.60
N SER A 46 -8.86 -3.11 20.61
CA SER A 46 -9.76 -2.93 19.45
C SER A 46 -9.95 -1.46 19.08
N VAL A 47 -10.15 -0.59 20.08
CA VAL A 47 -10.28 0.86 19.87
C VAL A 47 -8.97 1.46 19.35
N ILE A 48 -7.83 1.05 19.91
CA ILE A 48 -6.51 1.53 19.49
C ILE A 48 -6.24 1.10 18.04
N MET A 49 -6.53 -0.15 17.69
CA MET A 49 -6.38 -0.68 16.32
C MET A 49 -7.31 0.04 15.34
N LEU A 50 -8.56 0.31 15.73
CA LEU A 50 -9.49 1.08 14.90
C LEU A 50 -8.95 2.48 14.60
N ILE A 51 -8.53 3.22 15.62
CA ILE A 51 -8.00 4.58 15.48
C ILE A 51 -6.72 4.55 14.62
N ALA A 52 -5.78 3.66 14.95
CA ALA A 52 -4.55 3.50 14.18
C ALA A 52 -4.83 3.14 12.71
N GLY A 53 -5.80 2.27 12.47
CA GLY A 53 -6.20 1.86 11.12
C GLY A 53 -6.77 3.01 10.30
N ILE A 54 -7.65 3.83 10.90
CA ILE A 54 -8.18 5.05 10.27
C ILE A 54 -7.04 6.03 9.97
N CYS A 55 -6.15 6.28 10.94
CA CYS A 55 -5.00 7.16 10.74
C CYS A 55 -4.10 6.68 9.58
N LEU A 56 -3.84 5.37 9.48
CA LEU A 56 -3.06 4.81 8.39
C LEU A 56 -3.74 4.99 7.03
N ILE A 57 -5.06 4.79 6.94
CA ILE A 57 -5.80 5.01 5.69
C ILE A 57 -5.70 6.49 5.26
N ILE A 58 -5.86 7.43 6.19
CA ILE A 58 -5.73 8.86 5.92
C ILE A 58 -4.31 9.18 5.41
N CYS A 59 -3.28 8.66 6.07
CA CYS A 59 -1.89 8.80 5.61
C CYS A 59 -1.67 8.20 4.21
N GLY A 60 -2.26 7.04 3.93
CA GLY A 60 -2.20 6.40 2.62
C GLY A 60 -2.83 7.26 1.52
N ILE A 61 -4.04 7.78 1.76
CA ILE A 61 -4.74 8.69 0.84
C ILE A 61 -3.90 9.96 0.59
N TYR A 62 -3.34 10.54 1.65
CA TYR A 62 -2.47 11.72 1.53
C TYR A 62 -1.24 11.43 0.65
N LEU A 63 -0.55 10.31 0.87
CA LEU A 63 0.62 9.93 0.08
C LEU A 63 0.26 9.70 -1.38
N TRP A 64 -0.85 9.01 -1.65
CA TRP A 64 -1.33 8.79 -3.01
C TRP A 64 -1.65 10.11 -3.71
N TYR A 65 -2.41 11.00 -3.05
CA TYR A 65 -2.73 12.33 -3.60
C TYR A 65 -1.47 13.16 -3.86
N ALA A 66 -0.52 13.16 -2.92
CA ALA A 66 0.75 13.87 -3.07
C ALA A 66 1.59 13.33 -4.23
N ALA A 67 1.55 12.01 -4.47
CA ALA A 67 2.36 11.35 -5.49
C ALA A 67 1.75 11.44 -6.89
N VAL A 68 0.43 11.22 -7.01
CA VAL A 68 -0.26 11.14 -8.30
C VAL A 68 -0.70 12.53 -8.76
N ILE A 69 -1.40 13.28 -7.92
CA ILE A 69 -1.99 14.57 -8.32
C ILE A 69 -0.96 15.69 -8.26
N ARG A 70 -0.25 15.83 -7.13
CA ARG A 70 0.76 16.90 -6.97
C ARG A 70 2.08 16.55 -7.65
N GLY A 71 2.53 15.31 -7.51
CA GLY A 71 3.77 14.82 -8.11
C GLY A 71 3.67 14.55 -9.61
N LYS A 72 2.45 14.48 -10.18
CA LYS A 72 2.19 14.26 -11.61
C LYS A 72 3.07 13.14 -12.18
N ILE A 73 3.06 11.99 -11.49
CA ILE A 73 3.90 10.84 -11.85
C ILE A 73 3.66 10.40 -13.29
N ASP A 74 2.42 10.51 -13.78
CA ASP A 74 2.03 10.14 -15.14
C ASP A 74 2.73 11.04 -16.17
N ASP A 75 2.77 12.35 -15.94
CA ASP A 75 3.49 13.30 -16.80
C ASP A 75 4.99 13.00 -16.83
N GLY A 76 5.57 12.63 -15.68
CA GLY A 76 6.96 12.20 -15.60
C GLY A 76 7.24 10.94 -16.43
N ILE A 77 6.39 9.91 -16.31
CA ILE A 77 6.52 8.66 -17.07
C ILE A 77 6.38 8.92 -18.57
N LEU A 78 5.36 9.68 -18.99
CA LEU A 78 5.07 10.02 -20.39
C LEU A 78 6.22 10.81 -21.02
N ASN A 79 6.83 11.74 -20.28
CA ASN A 79 7.93 12.57 -20.77
C ASN A 79 9.32 11.97 -20.49
N ASN A 80 9.40 10.71 -20.06
CA ASN A 80 10.65 10.01 -19.74
C ASN A 80 11.51 10.75 -18.69
N HIS A 81 10.87 11.46 -17.77
CA HIS A 81 11.46 12.28 -16.73
C HIS A 81 11.25 11.64 -15.36
N LEU A 82 12.34 11.47 -14.61
CA LEU A 82 12.28 10.95 -13.25
C LEU A 82 11.80 12.05 -12.30
N VAL A 83 10.60 11.87 -11.73
CA VAL A 83 10.05 12.79 -10.72
C VAL A 83 10.81 12.63 -9.40
N THR A 84 11.54 13.66 -8.98
CA THR A 84 12.30 13.68 -7.72
C THR A 84 11.82 14.74 -6.73
N ASP A 85 10.85 15.55 -7.08
CA ASP A 85 10.41 16.69 -6.28
C ASP A 85 9.19 16.36 -5.40
N GLY A 86 8.84 17.30 -4.51
CA GLY A 86 7.66 17.18 -3.65
C GLY A 86 7.73 15.98 -2.71
N ILE A 87 6.77 15.05 -2.82
CA ILE A 87 6.75 13.85 -1.97
C ILE A 87 7.85 12.84 -2.36
N TYR A 88 8.25 12.82 -3.64
CA TYR A 88 9.30 11.93 -4.13
C TYR A 88 10.70 12.30 -3.59
N ALA A 89 10.90 13.56 -3.19
CA ALA A 89 12.11 14.00 -2.49
C ALA A 89 12.24 13.40 -1.07
N LYS A 90 11.11 13.05 -0.44
CA LYS A 90 11.06 12.50 0.92
C LYS A 90 11.02 10.98 0.94
N VAL A 91 10.26 10.39 0.01
CA VAL A 91 10.03 8.95 -0.07
C VAL A 91 10.22 8.53 -1.52
N ARG A 92 11.11 7.58 -1.77
CA ARG A 92 11.43 7.09 -3.13
C ARG A 92 10.25 6.43 -3.84
N ASN A 93 9.35 5.80 -3.08
CA ASN A 93 8.22 5.01 -3.58
C ASN A 93 6.90 5.35 -2.85
N PRO A 94 6.41 6.60 -2.95
CA PRO A 94 5.30 7.09 -2.13
C PRO A 94 3.97 6.39 -2.46
N ILE A 95 3.76 5.94 -3.70
CA ILE A 95 2.57 5.17 -4.12
C ILE A 95 2.54 3.79 -3.46
N TYR A 96 3.69 3.12 -3.33
CA TYR A 96 3.77 1.82 -2.66
C TYR A 96 3.46 1.96 -1.17
N SER A 97 4.04 2.98 -0.53
CA SER A 97 3.75 3.32 0.86
C SER A 97 2.27 3.67 1.07
N ALA A 98 1.63 4.33 0.10
CA ALA A 98 0.21 4.65 0.15
C ALA A 98 -0.66 3.38 0.23
N PHE A 99 -0.44 2.42 -0.68
CA PHE A 99 -1.18 1.15 -0.67
C PHE A 99 -0.84 0.28 0.53
N LEU A 100 0.43 0.25 0.97
CA LEU A 100 0.84 -0.43 2.19
C LEU A 100 0.07 0.09 3.41
N PHE A 101 -0.01 1.41 3.58
CA PHE A 101 -0.76 2.03 4.67
C PHE A 101 -2.25 1.78 4.58
N ALA A 102 -2.84 1.90 3.39
CA ALA A 102 -4.28 1.62 3.20
C ALA A 102 -4.62 0.15 3.54
N CYS A 103 -3.84 -0.81 3.04
CA CYS A 103 -4.04 -2.23 3.31
C CYS A 103 -3.82 -2.56 4.79
N THR A 104 -2.75 -2.05 5.40
CA THR A 104 -2.48 -2.24 6.84
C THR A 104 -3.58 -1.64 7.70
N GLY A 105 -4.07 -0.45 7.32
CA GLY A 105 -5.18 0.20 8.00
C GLY A 105 -6.47 -0.63 7.95
N ALA A 106 -6.80 -1.20 6.78
CA ALA A 106 -7.94 -2.11 6.65
C ALA A 106 -7.81 -3.36 7.54
N LEU A 107 -6.61 -3.94 7.65
CA LEU A 107 -6.34 -5.08 8.53
C LEU A 107 -6.50 -4.73 10.01
N LEU A 108 -6.01 -3.56 10.43
CA LEU A 108 -6.19 -3.06 11.80
C LEU A 108 -7.66 -2.81 12.13
N ILE A 109 -8.43 -2.25 11.20
CA ILE A 109 -9.88 -2.04 11.38
C ILE A 109 -10.61 -3.38 11.49
N TYR A 110 -10.24 -4.39 10.69
CA TYR A 110 -10.81 -5.73 10.80
C TYR A 110 -10.48 -6.40 12.16
N GLY A 111 -9.34 -6.05 12.74
CA GLY A 111 -8.97 -6.31 14.13
C GLY A 111 -8.62 -7.77 14.45
N ASN A 112 -8.49 -8.63 13.45
CA ASN A 112 -7.96 -9.97 13.65
C ASN A 112 -6.43 -9.93 13.68
N ILE A 113 -5.85 -10.18 14.85
CA ILE A 113 -4.41 -10.08 15.12
C ILE A 113 -3.62 -11.01 14.20
N LEU A 114 -4.18 -12.17 13.83
CA LEU A 114 -3.52 -13.10 12.92
C LEU A 114 -3.25 -12.48 11.55
N LEU A 115 -4.06 -11.52 11.08
CA LEU A 115 -3.80 -10.92 9.77
C LEU A 115 -2.71 -9.83 9.83
N LEU A 116 -2.26 -9.42 11.02
CA LEU A 116 -1.25 -8.37 11.16
C LEU A 116 0.17 -8.83 10.77
N PHE A 117 0.35 -10.10 10.40
CA PHE A 117 1.60 -10.52 9.77
C PHE A 117 1.70 -10.04 8.30
N LEU A 118 0.58 -9.81 7.62
CA LEU A 118 0.57 -9.52 6.17
C LEU A 118 1.37 -8.26 5.78
N PRO A 119 1.34 -7.15 6.53
CA PRO A 119 2.17 -5.97 6.25
C PRO A 119 3.68 -6.27 6.17
N PHE A 120 4.18 -7.26 6.91
CA PHE A 120 5.59 -7.67 6.80
C PHE A 120 5.88 -8.34 5.46
N PHE A 121 4.93 -9.12 4.93
CA PHE A 121 5.04 -9.68 3.58
C PHE A 121 4.92 -8.59 2.51
N TYR A 122 4.05 -7.60 2.70
CA TYR A 122 3.91 -6.49 1.76
C TYR A 122 5.18 -5.66 1.60
N TRP A 123 6.05 -5.65 2.61
CA TRP A 123 7.34 -4.96 2.55
C TRP A 123 8.45 -5.79 1.89
N GLY A 124 8.28 -7.12 1.79
CA GLY A 124 9.27 -8.03 1.20
C GLY A 124 9.28 -8.08 -0.33
N PHE A 125 8.37 -7.36 -1.00
CA PHE A 125 8.25 -7.23 -2.45
C PHE A 125 8.69 -5.83 -2.90
#